data_AF-A0A8T5T133-F1
#
_entry.id   AF-A0A8T5T133-F1
#
_cell.length_a   1.000
_cell.length_b   1.000
_cell.length_c   1.000
_cell.angle_alpha   90.00
_cell.angle_beta   90.00
_cell.angle_gamma   90.00
#
_symmetry.space_group_name_H-M   'P 1'
#
loop_
_entity.id
_entity.type
_entity.pdbx_description
1 polymer ?
#
loop_
_entity_poly.entity_id
_entity_poly.type
_entity_poly.pdbx_seq_one_letter_code
_entity_poly.pdbx_strand_id
1 'polypeptide(L)'
;MKENNTNDEYLPLKDILNENLLRDLIIFIVLFLFILTQSWNDLFLFIFPLILFTFSLTFRIINTNKWRIYLSNGMIIYNPLGSEKKIADRLYFSSILSLILLFWIGSESLYHPQLVDDYNLYFNILFILVYTFSFYWILIDIWKNAKIELRITGEQDQNINTVLSSLGREKSIHISIYSMLIFLILNAVNIFVTYLIDFKFISSISYYLPGTGIEGSLPLEISIFHLFLMILSPSLTILFLFLIHKHIQDFNVDLLNDTIQSLPESKKNEILHNLSHMNKNKNGNNQ
;
A
#
# COMPACT_ATOMS: atom_id res chain seq x y z
N MET A 1 4.40 9.36 -35.07
CA MET A 1 4.58 10.73 -34.49
C MET A 1 5.94 10.69 -33.80
N LYS A 2 6.86 11.60 -34.12
CA LYS A 2 8.29 11.51 -33.76
C LYS A 2 8.47 11.41 -32.23
N GLU A 3 9.00 10.28 -31.78
CA GLU A 3 9.56 10.11 -30.43
C GLU A 3 10.85 10.92 -30.36
N ASN A 4 10.77 12.11 -29.76
CA ASN A 4 11.97 12.80 -29.30
C ASN A 4 12.47 12.04 -28.07
N ASN A 5 13.49 11.21 -28.29
CA ASN A 5 14.38 10.72 -27.25
C ASN A 5 15.08 11.91 -26.61
N THR A 6 14.49 12.50 -25.56
CA THR A 6 15.27 13.31 -24.63
C THR A 6 15.78 12.40 -23.52
N ASN A 7 17.10 12.28 -23.44
CA ASN A 7 17.86 11.67 -22.36
C ASN A 7 17.73 12.53 -21.08
N ASP A 8 16.52 12.87 -20.68
CA ASP A 8 16.30 13.68 -19.48
C ASP A 8 16.31 12.73 -18.27
N GLU A 9 17.43 12.74 -17.53
CA GLU A 9 17.59 12.08 -16.23
C GLU A 9 16.57 12.56 -15.18
N TYR A 10 15.84 13.65 -15.46
CA TYR A 10 14.87 14.25 -14.56
C TYR A 10 13.43 13.92 -14.95
N LEU A 11 12.61 13.56 -13.96
CA LEU A 11 11.17 13.41 -14.11
C LEU A 11 10.51 14.79 -14.18
N PRO A 12 9.92 15.19 -15.33
CA PRO A 12 9.12 16.40 -15.34
C PRO A 12 7.85 16.15 -14.51
N LEU A 13 7.47 17.14 -13.69
CA LEU A 13 6.36 17.04 -12.73
C LEU A 13 5.05 16.55 -13.36
N LYS A 14 4.83 16.87 -14.65
CA LYS A 14 3.69 16.43 -15.46
C LYS A 14 3.61 14.91 -15.67
N ASP A 15 4.74 14.19 -15.65
CA ASP A 15 4.77 12.73 -15.84
C ASP A 15 4.45 12.00 -14.52
N ILE A 16 4.71 12.66 -13.38
CA ILE A 16 4.36 12.17 -12.04
C ILE A 16 2.88 12.45 -11.73
N LEU A 17 2.38 13.63 -12.11
CA LEU A 17 0.99 14.07 -11.91
C LEU A 17 0.06 13.51 -12.98
N ASN A 18 -0.22 12.21 -12.92
CA ASN A 18 -1.27 11.58 -13.72
C ASN A 18 -2.66 12.02 -13.24
N GLU A 19 -3.63 12.12 -14.14
CA GLU A 19 -5.05 12.41 -13.86
C GLU A 19 -5.60 11.58 -12.70
N ASN A 20 -5.29 10.29 -12.64
CA ASN A 20 -5.73 9.43 -11.54
C ASN A 20 -5.19 9.88 -10.18
N LEU A 21 -3.91 10.27 -10.11
CA LEU A 21 -3.30 10.73 -8.86
C LEU A 21 -3.92 12.06 -8.42
N LEU A 22 -4.14 12.97 -9.37
CA LEU A 22 -4.74 14.28 -9.12
C LEU A 22 -6.20 14.14 -8.67
N ARG A 23 -6.99 13.27 -9.32
CA ARG A 23 -8.35 12.92 -8.90
C ARG A 23 -8.37 12.40 -7.47
N ASP A 24 -7.52 11.42 -7.16
CA ASP A 24 -7.49 10.76 -5.86
C ASP A 24 -7.12 11.77 -4.75
N LEU A 25 -6.18 12.67 -5.04
CA LEU A 25 -5.77 13.77 -4.16
C LEU A 25 -6.89 14.80 -3.95
N ILE A 26 -7.58 15.23 -5.01
CA ILE A 26 -8.70 16.18 -4.88
C ILE A 26 -9.81 15.58 -4.01
N ILE A 27 -10.24 14.35 -4.30
CA ILE A 27 -11.32 13.70 -3.55
C ILE A 27 -10.92 13.54 -2.08
N PHE A 28 -9.68 13.11 -1.80
CA PHE A 28 -9.20 12.97 -0.42
C PHE A 28 -9.22 14.31 0.31
N ILE A 29 -8.67 15.37 -0.29
CA ILE A 29 -8.61 16.71 0.32
C ILE A 29 -10.00 17.28 0.54
N VAL A 30 -10.90 17.18 -0.46
CA VAL A 30 -12.27 17.70 -0.32
C VAL A 30 -13.00 17.02 0.84
N LEU A 31 -12.91 15.68 0.93
CA LEU A 31 -13.54 14.95 2.02
C LEU A 31 -12.89 15.27 3.37
N PHE A 32 -11.56 15.38 3.42
CA PHE A 32 -10.82 15.77 4.62
C PHE A 32 -11.25 17.16 5.13
N LEU A 33 -11.32 18.14 4.24
CA LEU A 33 -11.78 19.50 4.57
C LEU A 33 -13.24 19.49 5.04
N PHE A 34 -14.10 18.70 4.41
CA PHE A 34 -15.49 18.57 4.81
C PHE A 34 -15.62 18.07 6.26
N ILE A 35 -14.81 17.10 6.66
CA ILE A 35 -14.78 16.60 8.05
C ILE A 35 -14.27 17.69 9.02
N LEU A 36 -13.24 18.46 8.64
CA LEU A 36 -12.75 19.56 9.48
C LEU A 36 -13.81 20.62 9.77
N THR A 37 -14.79 20.81 8.88
CA THR A 37 -15.90 21.75 9.14
C THR A 37 -16.79 21.34 10.32
N GLN A 38 -16.72 20.08 10.79
CA GLN A 38 -17.40 19.63 12.01
C GLN A 38 -16.73 20.14 13.29
N SER A 39 -15.69 20.99 13.24
CA SER A 39 -15.04 21.58 14.42
C SER A 39 -14.36 20.55 15.34
N TRP A 40 -13.58 19.64 14.77
CA TRP A 40 -12.76 18.70 15.54
C TRP A 40 -11.70 19.43 16.36
N ASN A 41 -11.70 19.21 17.68
CA ASN A 41 -10.70 19.78 18.59
C ASN A 41 -9.38 19.01 18.50
N ASP A 42 -9.47 17.68 18.46
CA ASP A 42 -8.32 16.82 18.28
C ASP A 42 -8.28 16.26 16.85
N LEU A 43 -7.08 16.16 16.27
CA LEU A 43 -6.85 15.67 14.90
C LEU A 43 -6.09 14.33 14.84
N PHE A 44 -5.82 13.69 15.97
CA PHE A 44 -5.07 12.43 16.02
C PHE A 44 -5.69 11.34 15.14
N LEU A 45 -7.02 11.19 15.18
CA LEU A 45 -7.71 10.15 14.40
C LEU A 45 -7.55 10.33 12.88
N PHE A 46 -7.25 11.54 12.41
CA PHE A 46 -7.00 11.82 11.01
C PHE A 46 -5.65 11.29 10.52
N ILE A 47 -4.73 10.94 11.42
CA ILE A 47 -3.44 10.35 11.05
C ILE A 47 -3.65 8.98 10.40
N PHE A 48 -4.63 8.19 10.84
CA PHE A 48 -4.93 6.87 10.29
C PHE A 48 -5.26 6.89 8.78
N PRO A 49 -6.27 7.65 8.30
CA PRO A 49 -6.52 7.77 6.86
C PRO A 49 -5.36 8.44 6.11
N LEU A 50 -4.61 9.35 6.74
CA LEU A 50 -3.45 10.00 6.12
C LEU A 50 -2.31 9.01 5.84
N ILE A 51 -2.03 8.09 6.77
CA ILE A 51 -1.04 7.02 6.56
C ILE A 51 -1.50 6.13 5.39
N LEU A 52 -2.76 5.67 5.39
CA LEU A 52 -3.30 4.85 4.28
C LEU A 52 -3.17 5.56 2.93
N PHE A 53 -3.51 6.85 2.89
CA PHE A 53 -3.41 7.66 1.68
C PHE A 53 -1.95 7.84 1.23
N THR A 54 -1.01 8.04 2.16
CA THR A 54 0.43 8.15 1.86
C THR A 54 0.98 6.86 1.25
N PHE A 55 0.59 5.69 1.77
CA PHE A 55 0.98 4.42 1.15
C PHE A 55 0.34 4.26 -0.22
N SER A 56 -0.94 4.62 -0.38
CA SER A 56 -1.62 4.62 -1.67
C SER A 56 -0.87 5.46 -2.72
N LEU A 57 -0.51 6.70 -2.38
CA LEU A 57 0.27 7.59 -3.25
C LEU A 57 1.61 6.97 -3.62
N THR A 58 2.34 6.41 -2.64
CA THR A 58 3.61 5.73 -2.87
C THR A 58 3.48 4.62 -3.91
N PHE A 59 2.50 3.72 -3.77
CA PHE A 59 2.28 2.64 -4.74
C PHE A 59 1.83 3.16 -6.11
N ARG A 60 1.08 4.26 -6.15
CA ARG A 60 0.63 4.88 -7.40
C ARG A 60 1.78 5.50 -8.17
N ILE A 61 2.67 6.21 -7.47
CA ILE A 61 3.91 6.77 -8.04
C ILE A 61 4.80 5.65 -8.56
N ILE A 62 4.98 4.57 -7.80
CA ILE A 62 5.73 3.39 -8.26
C ILE A 62 5.09 2.85 -9.55
N ASN A 63 3.77 2.64 -9.55
CA ASN A 63 3.05 2.12 -10.71
C ASN A 63 3.16 3.00 -11.96
N THR A 64 3.02 4.32 -11.82
CA THR A 64 3.12 5.28 -12.93
C THR A 64 4.53 5.31 -13.51
N ASN A 65 5.57 5.10 -12.69
CA ASN A 65 6.96 5.12 -13.15
C ASN A 65 7.48 3.75 -13.61
N LYS A 66 6.66 2.69 -13.52
CA LYS A 66 7.07 1.34 -13.95
C LYS A 66 7.56 1.30 -15.40
N TRP A 67 6.94 2.06 -16.31
CA TRP A 67 7.28 2.06 -17.74
C TRP A 67 8.76 2.42 -18.01
N ARG A 68 9.42 3.19 -17.13
CA ARG A 68 10.86 3.50 -17.25
C ARG A 68 11.78 2.33 -16.83
N ILE A 69 11.25 1.37 -16.06
CA ILE A 69 11.94 0.09 -15.77
C ILE A 69 11.83 -0.86 -16.97
N TYR A 70 10.83 -0.67 -17.84
CA TYR A 70 10.85 -1.30 -19.16
C TYR A 70 11.91 -0.55 -19.97
N LEU A 71 13.12 -1.09 -19.99
CA LEU A 71 14.19 -0.63 -20.87
C LEU A 71 13.61 -0.34 -22.26
N SER A 72 13.89 0.84 -22.82
CA SER A 72 13.55 1.18 -24.19
C SER A 72 14.05 0.06 -25.11
N ASN A 73 13.11 -0.65 -25.77
CA ASN A 73 13.22 -1.97 -26.43
C ASN A 73 12.94 -3.22 -25.55
N GLY A 74 11.93 -3.14 -24.68
CA GLY A 74 11.60 -4.08 -23.62
C GLY A 74 11.63 -5.58 -23.94
N MET A 75 12.78 -6.22 -23.68
CA MET A 75 12.89 -7.68 -23.59
C MET A 75 12.71 -8.21 -22.16
N ILE A 76 12.87 -7.38 -21.12
CA ILE A 76 12.77 -7.79 -19.71
C ILE A 76 11.73 -6.90 -18.99
N ILE A 77 10.69 -7.51 -18.43
CA ILE A 77 9.67 -6.83 -17.62
C ILE A 77 9.95 -7.14 -16.14
N TYR A 78 10.49 -6.15 -15.43
CA TYR A 78 10.68 -6.24 -13.98
C TYR A 78 9.44 -5.68 -13.26
N ASN A 79 8.62 -6.58 -12.70
CA ASN A 79 7.39 -6.22 -12.00
C ASN A 79 7.31 -6.94 -10.63
N PRO A 80 8.12 -6.52 -9.65
CA PRO A 80 8.38 -7.30 -8.45
C PRO A 80 7.14 -7.49 -7.57
N LEU A 81 6.18 -6.55 -7.51
CA LEU A 81 4.94 -6.75 -6.76
C LEU A 81 3.73 -7.02 -7.66
N GLY A 82 3.82 -6.70 -8.96
CA GLY A 82 2.79 -7.05 -9.93
C GLY A 82 1.50 -6.25 -9.88
N SER A 83 1.16 -5.75 -8.70
CA SER A 83 -0.18 -5.36 -8.27
C SER A 83 -0.22 -3.96 -7.67
N GLU A 84 0.82 -3.16 -7.84
CA GLU A 84 0.99 -1.81 -7.27
C GLU A 84 -0.22 -0.92 -7.56
N LYS A 85 -0.78 -0.96 -8.77
CA LYS A 85 -2.05 -0.27 -9.08
C LYS A 85 -3.20 -0.74 -8.16
N LYS A 86 -3.42 -2.05 -8.05
CA LYS A 86 -4.49 -2.63 -7.20
C LYS A 86 -4.24 -2.33 -5.72
N ILE A 87 -2.99 -2.42 -5.26
CA ILE A 87 -2.58 -2.10 -3.89
C ILE A 87 -2.90 -0.62 -3.61
N ALA A 88 -2.50 0.28 -4.51
CA ALA A 88 -2.80 1.69 -4.41
C ALA A 88 -4.32 1.92 -4.33
N ASP A 89 -5.10 1.34 -5.24
CA ASP A 89 -6.56 1.50 -5.29
C ASP A 89 -7.26 1.00 -4.01
N ARG A 90 -6.81 -0.12 -3.45
CA ARG A 90 -7.33 -0.65 -2.17
C ARG A 90 -7.04 0.29 -1.01
N LEU A 91 -5.78 0.72 -0.87
CA LEU A 91 -5.38 1.64 0.20
C LEU A 91 -6.07 3.00 0.06
N TYR A 92 -6.27 3.46 -1.17
CA TYR A 92 -7.05 4.67 -1.44
C TYR A 92 -8.49 4.52 -0.99
N PHE A 93 -9.17 3.46 -1.44
CA PHE A 93 -10.54 3.13 -1.01
C PHE A 93 -10.64 3.07 0.51
N SER A 94 -9.71 2.37 1.16
CA SER A 94 -9.64 2.29 2.61
C SER A 94 -9.43 3.65 3.27
N SER A 95 -8.58 4.51 2.72
CA SER A 95 -8.36 5.86 3.25
C SER A 95 -9.63 6.71 3.20
N ILE A 96 -10.39 6.63 2.09
CA ILE A 96 -11.69 7.28 1.94
C ILE A 96 -12.72 6.68 2.89
N LEU A 97 -12.77 5.36 3.02
CA LEU A 97 -13.67 4.68 3.95
C LEU A 97 -13.39 5.10 5.40
N SER A 98 -12.12 5.18 5.80
CA SER A 98 -11.72 5.69 7.12
C SER A 98 -12.13 7.15 7.32
N LEU A 99 -12.02 8.01 6.30
CA LEU A 99 -12.53 9.39 6.39
C LEU A 99 -14.05 9.43 6.53
N ILE A 100 -14.79 8.60 5.79
CA ILE A 100 -16.26 8.50 5.91
C ILE A 100 -16.65 8.05 7.33
N LEU A 101 -15.91 7.09 7.91
CA LEU A 101 -16.14 6.65 9.29
C LEU A 101 -15.86 7.77 10.29
N LEU A 102 -14.80 8.57 10.10
CA LEU A 102 -14.55 9.75 10.94
C LEU A 102 -15.67 10.77 10.81
N PHE A 103 -16.07 11.10 9.57
CA PHE A 103 -17.20 11.99 9.33
C PHE A 103 -18.45 11.53 10.10
N TRP A 104 -18.74 10.23 10.03
CA TRP A 104 -19.88 9.62 10.72
C TRP A 104 -19.75 9.73 12.24
N ILE A 105 -18.61 9.34 12.82
CA ILE A 105 -18.33 9.48 14.27
C ILE A 105 -18.49 10.94 14.73
N GLY A 106 -17.93 11.89 13.98
CA GLY A 106 -18.04 13.31 14.29
C GLY A 106 -19.49 13.81 14.21
N SER A 107 -20.22 13.39 13.18
CA SER A 107 -21.64 13.74 13.01
C SER A 107 -22.50 13.17 14.13
N GLU A 108 -22.35 11.89 14.45
CA GLU A 108 -23.08 11.26 15.56
C GLU A 108 -22.75 11.92 16.89
N SER A 109 -21.49 12.32 17.12
CA SER A 109 -21.14 13.03 18.35
C SER A 109 -21.87 14.37 18.51
N LEU A 110 -22.15 15.07 17.40
CA LEU A 110 -22.85 16.36 17.42
C LEU A 110 -24.37 16.21 17.59
N TYR A 111 -24.98 15.26 16.89
CA TYR A 111 -26.43 15.12 16.84
C TYR A 111 -26.99 14.13 17.88
N HIS A 112 -26.22 13.10 18.22
CA HIS A 112 -26.60 12.00 19.11
C HIS A 112 -25.45 11.65 20.07
N PRO A 113 -24.99 12.60 20.91
CA PRO A 113 -23.84 12.39 21.79
C PRO A 113 -23.97 11.15 22.69
N GLN A 114 -25.18 10.91 23.21
CA GLN A 114 -25.52 9.75 24.05
C GLN A 114 -25.22 8.41 23.35
N LEU A 115 -25.43 8.35 22.02
CA LEU A 115 -25.15 7.14 21.24
C LEU A 115 -23.65 6.89 21.13
N VAL A 116 -22.84 7.95 21.02
CA VAL A 116 -21.39 7.81 20.99
C VAL A 116 -20.85 7.38 22.35
N ASP A 117 -21.40 7.92 23.43
CA ASP A 117 -21.03 7.54 24.80
C ASP A 117 -21.37 6.06 25.08
N ASP A 118 -22.60 5.64 24.82
CA ASP A 118 -23.08 4.28 25.11
C ASP A 118 -22.45 3.21 24.19
N TYR A 119 -22.06 3.58 22.97
CA TYR A 119 -21.53 2.66 21.96
C TYR A 119 -20.06 2.93 21.59
N ASN A 120 -19.32 3.66 22.43
CA ASN A 120 -17.91 4.02 22.22
C ASN A 120 -17.06 2.81 21.75
N LEU A 121 -17.20 1.67 22.43
CA LEU A 121 -16.50 0.43 22.12
C LEU A 121 -16.67 0.01 20.63
N TYR A 122 -17.87 0.15 20.08
CA TYR A 122 -18.16 -0.26 18.71
C TYR A 122 -17.53 0.68 17.69
N PHE A 123 -17.56 1.99 17.94
CA PHE A 123 -16.91 2.97 17.07
C PHE A 123 -15.40 2.75 17.00
N ASN A 124 -14.75 2.53 18.15
CA ASN A 124 -13.32 2.25 18.21
C ASN A 124 -12.93 0.94 17.50
N ILE A 125 -13.66 -0.15 17.78
CA ILE A 125 -13.39 -1.45 17.15
C ILE A 125 -13.57 -1.35 15.64
N LEU A 126 -14.67 -0.76 15.17
CA LEU A 126 -14.95 -0.65 13.74
C LEU A 126 -13.88 0.19 13.02
N PHE A 127 -13.50 1.33 13.59
CA PHE A 127 -12.53 2.23 12.99
C PHE A 127 -11.14 1.56 12.85
N ILE A 128 -10.66 0.93 13.94
CA ILE A 128 -9.38 0.23 13.94
C ILE A 128 -9.40 -1.03 13.07
N LEU A 129 -10.52 -1.74 13.02
CA LEU A 129 -10.67 -2.92 12.16
C LEU A 129 -10.50 -2.51 10.69
N VAL A 130 -11.16 -1.44 10.25
CA VAL A 130 -10.99 -0.93 8.87
C VAL A 130 -9.55 -0.51 8.60
N TYR A 131 -8.92 0.23 9.53
CA TYR A 131 -7.53 0.64 9.37
C TYR A 131 -6.57 -0.54 9.24
N THR A 132 -6.62 -1.49 10.19
CA THR A 132 -5.72 -2.64 10.22
C THR A 132 -5.98 -3.57 9.04
N PHE A 133 -7.25 -3.86 8.72
CA PHE A 133 -7.64 -4.71 7.59
C PHE A 133 -7.00 -4.24 6.29
N SER A 134 -6.94 -2.93 6.07
CA SER A 134 -6.39 -2.32 4.86
C SER A 134 -4.93 -2.72 4.59
N PHE A 135 -4.12 -2.87 5.63
CA PHE A 135 -2.70 -3.23 5.52
C PHE A 135 -2.46 -4.72 5.24
N TYR A 136 -3.39 -5.59 5.63
CA TYR A 136 -3.29 -7.03 5.39
C TYR A 136 -4.04 -7.45 4.12
N TRP A 137 -5.10 -6.72 3.75
CA TRP A 137 -5.88 -6.96 2.53
C TRP A 137 -5.04 -6.86 1.25
N ILE A 138 -4.01 -6.02 1.25
CA ILE A 138 -3.14 -5.88 0.07
C ILE A 138 -2.31 -7.13 -0.22
N LEU A 139 -2.02 -7.96 0.80
CA LEU A 139 -1.15 -9.14 0.67
C LEU A 139 -1.85 -10.33 0.00
N ILE A 140 -3.20 -10.36 -0.01
CA ILE A 140 -4.01 -11.48 -0.52
C ILE A 140 -3.77 -11.76 -2.01
N ASP A 141 -3.47 -10.75 -2.82
CA ASP A 141 -3.38 -10.89 -4.29
C ASP A 141 -1.98 -10.64 -4.86
N ILE A 142 -0.98 -10.44 -4.01
CA ILE A 142 0.39 -10.18 -4.49
C ILE A 142 0.88 -11.36 -5.35
N TRP A 143 0.56 -12.58 -4.96
CA TRP A 143 1.04 -13.80 -5.62
C TRP A 143 0.59 -14.01 -7.06
N LYS A 144 -0.60 -13.53 -7.43
CA LYS A 144 -1.09 -13.66 -8.80
C LYS A 144 -0.27 -12.82 -9.78
N ASN A 145 0.38 -11.78 -9.26
CA ASN A 145 0.95 -10.72 -10.08
C ASN A 145 2.47 -10.58 -9.89
N ALA A 146 3.03 -11.05 -8.79
CA ALA A 146 4.44 -10.88 -8.44
C ALA A 146 5.33 -11.89 -9.17
N LYS A 147 5.88 -11.46 -10.31
CA LYS A 147 6.71 -12.26 -11.22
C LYS A 147 7.66 -11.40 -12.04
N ILE A 148 8.81 -11.97 -12.38
CA ILE A 148 9.73 -11.44 -13.39
C ILE A 148 9.48 -12.23 -14.67
N GLU A 149 9.06 -11.54 -15.72
CA GLU A 149 8.85 -12.13 -17.05
C GLU A 149 9.81 -11.52 -18.04
N LEU A 150 10.43 -12.38 -18.84
CA LEU A 150 11.14 -12.00 -20.06
C LEU A 150 10.12 -12.11 -21.19
N ARG A 151 9.80 -10.98 -21.83
CA ARG A 151 8.90 -10.92 -22.98
C ARG A 151 9.67 -10.39 -24.15
N ILE A 152 9.88 -11.24 -25.16
CA ILE A 152 10.57 -10.84 -26.38
C ILE A 152 9.54 -10.71 -27.48
N THR A 153 9.19 -9.48 -27.82
CA THR A 153 8.42 -9.18 -29.03
C THR A 153 9.34 -9.26 -30.25
N GLY A 154 9.03 -10.15 -31.19
CA GLY A 154 9.68 -10.25 -32.50
C GLY A 154 8.79 -9.71 -33.62
N GLU A 155 9.38 -9.34 -34.76
CA GLU A 155 8.65 -8.86 -35.94
C GLU A 155 7.84 -9.96 -36.66
N GLN A 156 8.03 -11.23 -36.28
CA GLN A 156 7.33 -12.39 -36.85
C GLN A 156 6.94 -13.37 -35.75
N ASP A 157 5.73 -13.22 -35.20
CA ASP A 157 4.90 -14.18 -34.42
C ASP A 157 5.51 -15.07 -33.31
N GLN A 158 6.81 -14.97 -32.99
CA GLN A 158 7.44 -15.67 -31.88
C GLN A 158 7.55 -14.72 -30.68
N ASN A 159 6.42 -14.46 -30.05
CA ASN A 159 6.40 -13.84 -28.72
C ASN A 159 6.87 -14.87 -27.70
N ILE A 160 8.16 -14.83 -27.35
CA ILE A 160 8.71 -15.67 -26.28
C ILE A 160 8.39 -15.00 -24.96
N ASN A 161 7.48 -15.59 -24.19
CA ASN A 161 7.16 -15.19 -22.83
C ASN A 161 7.70 -16.24 -21.86
N THR A 162 8.84 -15.96 -21.22
CA THR A 162 9.45 -16.86 -20.23
C THR A 162 9.38 -16.23 -18.86
N VAL A 163 8.81 -16.94 -17.88
CA VAL A 163 8.80 -16.51 -16.47
C VAL A 163 10.14 -16.86 -15.85
N LEU A 164 10.95 -15.86 -15.50
CA LEU A 164 12.29 -16.03 -14.91
C LEU A 164 12.22 -16.27 -13.39
N SER A 165 11.22 -15.69 -12.75
CA SER A 165 10.96 -15.85 -11.33
C SER A 165 9.50 -15.54 -11.05
N SER A 166 8.89 -16.29 -10.14
CA SER A 166 7.55 -15.98 -9.62
C SER A 166 7.50 -16.34 -8.15
N LEU A 167 6.67 -15.61 -7.40
CA LEU A 167 6.35 -16.01 -6.04
C LEU A 167 5.61 -17.36 -6.11
N GLY A 168 6.31 -18.45 -5.77
CA GLY A 168 5.74 -19.79 -5.79
C GLY A 168 4.44 -19.84 -4.98
N ARG A 169 3.42 -20.52 -5.52
CA ARG A 169 2.06 -20.57 -4.95
C ARG A 169 2.06 -20.95 -3.46
N GLU A 170 2.91 -21.88 -3.05
CA GLU A 170 3.02 -22.33 -1.65
C GLU A 170 3.51 -21.21 -0.72
N LYS A 171 4.60 -20.52 -1.07
CA LYS A 171 5.14 -19.41 -0.27
C LYS A 171 4.16 -18.24 -0.17
N SER A 172 3.44 -17.96 -1.25
CA SER A 172 2.35 -17.01 -1.26
C SER A 172 1.23 -17.37 -0.27
N ILE A 173 0.82 -18.62 -0.25
CA ILE A 173 -0.23 -19.11 0.64
C ILE A 173 0.23 -18.91 2.08
N HIS A 174 1.49 -19.25 2.40
CA HIS A 174 2.05 -19.01 3.72
C HIS A 174 2.06 -17.54 4.12
N ILE A 175 2.52 -16.63 3.25
CA ILE A 175 2.50 -15.19 3.52
C ILE A 175 1.06 -14.70 3.77
N SER A 176 0.11 -15.17 2.96
CA SER A 176 -1.30 -14.80 3.12
C SER A 176 -1.87 -15.31 4.43
N ILE A 177 -1.60 -16.57 4.81
CA ILE A 177 -2.03 -17.16 6.07
C ILE A 177 -1.41 -16.41 7.26
N TYR A 178 -0.11 -16.14 7.24
CA TYR A 178 0.55 -15.39 8.32
C TYR A 178 0.01 -13.97 8.43
N SER A 179 -0.24 -13.30 7.29
CA SER A 179 -0.84 -11.96 7.30
C SER A 179 -2.24 -11.95 7.91
N MET A 180 -3.06 -12.94 7.58
CA MET A 180 -4.42 -13.09 8.12
C MET A 180 -4.39 -13.41 9.62
N LEU A 181 -3.48 -14.30 10.04
CA LEU A 181 -3.33 -14.68 11.45
C LEU A 181 -2.87 -13.49 12.30
N ILE A 182 -1.91 -12.70 11.82
CA ILE A 182 -1.47 -11.47 12.48
C ILE A 182 -2.62 -10.46 12.55
N PHE A 183 -3.35 -10.24 11.45
CA PHE A 183 -4.53 -9.38 11.43
C PHE A 183 -5.55 -9.76 12.51
N LEU A 184 -5.88 -11.06 12.59
CA LEU A 184 -6.83 -11.59 13.57
C LEU A 184 -6.33 -11.42 15.01
N ILE A 185 -5.04 -11.71 15.28
CA ILE A 185 -4.46 -11.52 16.61
C ILE A 185 -4.50 -10.05 17.02
N LEU A 186 -4.07 -9.14 16.13
CA LEU A 186 -4.07 -7.71 16.43
C LEU A 186 -5.47 -7.17 16.72
N ASN A 187 -6.48 -7.62 15.97
CA ASN A 187 -7.86 -7.22 16.20
C ASN A 187 -8.45 -7.86 17.47
N ALA A 188 -8.14 -9.12 17.75
CA ALA A 188 -8.55 -9.76 19.01
C ALA A 188 -7.96 -9.02 20.22
N VAL A 189 -6.67 -8.65 20.16
CA VAL A 189 -6.02 -7.84 21.19
C VAL A 189 -6.65 -6.45 21.25
N ASN A 190 -6.97 -5.81 20.12
CA ASN A 190 -7.66 -4.53 20.10
C ASN A 190 -9.01 -4.57 20.81
N ILE A 191 -9.84 -5.56 20.50
CA ILE A 191 -11.15 -5.78 21.12
C ILE A 191 -10.96 -6.00 22.63
N PHE A 192 -10.04 -6.88 23.01
CA PHE A 192 -9.76 -7.18 24.42
C PHE A 192 -9.30 -5.93 25.20
N VAL A 193 -8.39 -5.14 24.65
CA VAL A 193 -7.89 -3.92 25.31
C VAL A 193 -8.97 -2.84 25.38
N THR A 194 -9.77 -2.67 24.32
CA THR A 194 -10.88 -1.72 24.30
C THR A 194 -11.94 -2.10 25.36
N TYR A 195 -12.22 -3.40 25.49
CA TYR A 195 -13.08 -3.91 26.55
C TYR A 195 -12.53 -3.61 27.95
N LEU A 196 -11.23 -3.82 28.19
CA LEU A 196 -10.63 -3.52 29.50
C LEU A 196 -10.68 -2.02 29.87
N ILE A 197 -10.64 -1.13 28.88
CA ILE A 197 -10.80 0.31 29.08
C ILE A 197 -12.23 0.65 29.51
N ASP A 198 -13.22 0.09 28.83
CA ASP A 198 -14.64 0.33 29.12
C ASP A 198 -15.00 -0.07 30.56
N PHE A 199 -14.38 -1.14 31.07
CA PHE A 199 -14.49 -1.58 32.47
C PHE A 199 -13.52 -0.88 33.45
N LYS A 200 -12.79 0.15 32.99
CA LYS A 200 -11.85 0.96 33.77
C LYS A 200 -10.69 0.17 34.40
N PHE A 201 -10.30 -0.97 33.82
CA PHE A 201 -9.15 -1.75 34.27
C PHE A 201 -7.82 -1.19 33.75
N ILE A 202 -7.83 -0.47 32.62
CA ILE A 202 -6.65 0.12 31.98
C ILE A 202 -6.93 1.59 31.68
N SER A 203 -5.89 2.43 31.80
CA SER A 203 -5.98 3.85 31.43
C SER A 203 -6.24 4.06 29.94
N SER A 204 -7.13 4.98 29.63
CA SER A 204 -7.44 5.46 28.28
C SER A 204 -6.86 6.85 28.03
N ILE A 205 -6.78 7.22 26.75
CA ILE A 205 -6.56 8.58 26.30
C ILE A 205 -7.94 9.15 25.94
N SER A 206 -8.32 10.25 26.59
CA SER A 206 -9.54 10.97 26.26
C SER A 206 -9.35 11.79 24.98
N TYR A 207 -10.24 11.58 24.02
CA TYR A 207 -10.23 12.26 22.73
C TYR A 207 -11.49 13.10 22.57
N TYR A 208 -11.32 14.41 22.38
CA TYR A 208 -12.45 15.34 22.29
C TYR A 208 -13.02 15.33 20.88
N LEU A 209 -14.20 14.74 20.76
CA LEU A 209 -15.00 14.77 19.54
C LEU A 209 -15.68 16.14 19.37
N PRO A 210 -16.10 16.49 18.15
CA PRO A 210 -16.88 17.69 17.88
C PRO A 210 -18.01 18.00 18.88
N GLY A 211 -18.78 16.98 19.26
CA GLY A 211 -19.91 17.15 20.18
C GLY A 211 -19.60 16.89 21.66
N THR A 212 -18.33 16.73 22.04
CA THR A 212 -17.97 16.52 23.45
C THR A 212 -18.37 17.74 24.29
N GLY A 213 -19.08 17.49 25.39
CA GLY A 213 -19.65 18.51 26.28
C GLY A 213 -21.07 18.95 25.92
N ILE A 214 -21.59 18.61 24.73
CA ILE A 214 -23.02 18.78 24.41
C ILE A 214 -23.81 17.79 25.28
N GLU A 215 -24.81 18.28 26.02
CA GLU A 215 -25.60 17.46 26.96
C GLU A 215 -24.78 16.74 28.04
N GLY A 216 -23.55 17.22 28.32
CA GLY A 216 -22.65 16.58 29.28
C GLY A 216 -21.94 15.33 28.75
N SER A 217 -21.92 15.15 27.42
CA SER A 217 -21.25 14.03 26.75
C SER A 217 -19.77 13.93 27.07
N LEU A 218 -19.29 12.70 27.12
CA LEU A 218 -17.92 12.39 27.49
C LEU A 218 -16.99 12.39 26.26
N PRO A 219 -15.68 12.57 26.45
CA PRO A 219 -14.72 12.36 25.38
C PRO A 219 -14.65 10.88 24.99
N LEU A 220 -14.33 10.61 23.73
CA LEU A 220 -14.11 9.25 23.24
C LEU A 220 -12.85 8.69 23.91
N GLU A 221 -13.01 7.60 24.65
CA GLU A 221 -11.88 6.94 25.29
C GLU A 221 -11.18 6.00 24.31
N ILE A 222 -9.91 6.26 24.02
CA ILE A 222 -9.10 5.48 23.07
C ILE A 222 -7.95 4.80 23.82
N SER A 223 -7.62 3.56 23.43
CA SER A 223 -6.45 2.88 24.00
C SER A 223 -5.12 3.44 23.48
N ILE A 224 -4.10 3.51 24.34
CA ILE A 224 -2.69 3.65 23.92
C ILE A 224 -2.30 2.58 22.89
N PHE A 225 -2.94 1.40 22.93
CA PHE A 225 -2.72 0.35 21.93
C PHE A 225 -3.05 0.81 20.50
N HIS A 226 -3.94 1.79 20.31
CA HIS A 226 -4.24 2.35 18.99
C HIS A 226 -3.01 3.05 18.38
N LEU A 227 -2.18 3.74 19.18
CA LEU A 227 -0.90 4.31 18.74
C LEU A 227 0.05 3.21 18.26
N PHE A 228 0.08 2.09 18.98
CA PHE A 228 0.90 0.95 18.60
C PHE A 228 0.43 0.31 17.28
N LEU A 229 -0.89 0.12 17.12
CA LEU A 229 -1.46 -0.40 15.87
C LEU A 229 -1.22 0.51 14.67
N MET A 230 -1.25 1.83 14.89
CA MET A 230 -0.96 2.85 13.88
C MET A 230 0.43 2.65 13.25
N ILE A 231 1.43 2.29 14.05
CA ILE A 231 2.82 2.08 13.59
C ILE A 231 3.07 0.62 13.18
N LEU A 232 2.57 -0.34 13.98
CA LEU A 232 2.87 -1.75 13.78
C LEU A 232 2.29 -2.29 12.48
N SER A 233 1.05 -1.95 12.14
CA SER A 233 0.38 -2.45 10.94
C SER A 233 1.12 -2.09 9.64
N PRO A 234 1.44 -0.81 9.37
CA PRO A 234 2.25 -0.47 8.20
C PRO A 234 3.65 -1.10 8.24
N SER A 235 4.29 -1.17 9.42
CA SER A 235 5.63 -1.75 9.56
C SER A 235 5.68 -3.24 9.18
N LEU A 236 4.71 -4.03 9.64
CA LEU A 236 4.60 -5.45 9.31
C LEU A 236 4.30 -5.65 7.82
N THR A 237 3.46 -4.81 7.24
CA THR A 237 3.19 -4.85 5.80
C THR A 237 4.42 -4.52 4.97
N ILE A 238 5.21 -3.50 5.35
CA ILE A 238 6.49 -3.20 4.70
C ILE A 238 7.44 -4.41 4.79
N LEU A 239 7.55 -5.03 5.97
CA LEU A 239 8.37 -6.21 6.17
C LEU A 239 7.95 -7.36 5.23
N PHE A 240 6.66 -7.64 5.12
CA PHE A 240 6.15 -8.67 4.20
C PHE A 240 6.46 -8.35 2.74
N LEU A 241 6.24 -7.10 2.33
CA LEU A 241 6.56 -6.65 0.97
C LEU A 241 8.05 -6.77 0.66
N PHE A 242 8.92 -6.45 1.63
CA PHE A 242 10.36 -6.61 1.51
C PHE A 242 10.76 -8.08 1.36
N LEU A 243 10.17 -8.98 2.16
CA LEU A 243 10.42 -10.42 2.05
C LEU A 243 9.98 -10.97 0.69
N ILE A 244 8.82 -10.52 0.17
CA ILE A 244 8.34 -10.86 -1.17
C ILE A 244 9.32 -10.37 -2.23
N HIS A 245 9.75 -9.11 -2.13
CA HIS A 245 10.68 -8.51 -3.07
C HIS A 245 11.99 -9.29 -3.14
N LYS A 246 12.59 -9.58 -1.97
CA LYS A 246 13.81 -10.37 -1.86
C LYS A 246 13.65 -11.75 -2.51
N HIS A 247 12.53 -12.43 -2.25
CA HIS A 247 12.28 -13.76 -2.80
C HIS A 247 12.15 -13.77 -4.32
N ILE A 248 11.54 -12.74 -4.90
CA ILE A 248 11.40 -12.62 -6.36
C ILE A 248 12.73 -12.29 -7.04
N GLN A 249 13.61 -11.59 -6.32
CA GLN A 249 14.94 -11.21 -6.81
C GLN A 249 15.91 -12.40 -6.88
N ASP A 250 15.64 -13.51 -6.17
CA ASP A 250 16.35 -14.78 -6.32
C ASP A 250 15.85 -15.52 -7.57
N PHE A 251 16.19 -15.01 -8.77
CA PHE A 251 15.84 -15.64 -10.05
C PHE A 251 16.87 -16.70 -10.48
N ASN A 252 16.42 -17.69 -11.25
CA ASN A 252 17.29 -18.77 -11.73
C ASN A 252 18.19 -18.26 -12.88
N VAL A 253 19.47 -18.04 -12.57
CA VAL A 253 20.48 -17.55 -13.52
C VAL A 253 20.72 -18.54 -14.65
N ASP A 254 20.64 -19.85 -14.39
CA ASP A 254 20.85 -20.87 -15.41
C ASP A 254 19.70 -20.86 -16.42
N LEU A 255 18.47 -20.73 -15.94
CA LEU A 255 17.27 -20.64 -16.78
C LEU A 255 17.25 -19.35 -17.62
N LEU A 256 17.77 -18.24 -17.05
CA LEU A 256 18.01 -17.00 -17.80
C LEU A 256 19.07 -17.22 -18.90
N ASN A 257 20.19 -17.87 -18.59
CA ASN A 257 21.26 -18.12 -19.54
C ASN A 257 20.81 -19.05 -20.68
N ASP A 258 20.08 -20.11 -20.38
CA ASP A 258 19.50 -21.02 -21.37
C ASP A 258 18.53 -20.29 -22.30
N THR A 259 17.66 -19.45 -21.72
CA THR A 259 16.73 -18.63 -22.50
C THR A 259 17.48 -17.64 -23.39
N ILE A 260 18.54 -16.99 -22.89
CA ILE A 260 19.36 -16.05 -23.67
C ILE A 260 20.12 -16.77 -24.79
N GLN A 261 20.63 -17.97 -24.54
CA GLN A 261 21.36 -18.77 -25.53
C GLN A 261 20.47 -19.26 -26.67
N SER A 262 19.17 -19.44 -26.43
CA SER A 262 18.20 -19.82 -27.46
C SER A 262 17.81 -18.69 -28.43
N LEU A 263 18.29 -17.45 -28.20
CA LEU A 263 17.90 -16.27 -28.96
C LEU A 263 18.85 -15.95 -30.12
N PRO A 264 18.35 -15.28 -31.18
CA PRO A 264 19.21 -14.72 -32.24
C PRO A 264 20.30 -13.79 -31.66
N GLU A 265 21.50 -13.80 -32.25
CA GLU A 265 22.66 -13.03 -31.75
C GLU A 265 22.40 -11.53 -31.60
N SER A 266 21.57 -10.94 -32.46
CA SER A 266 21.17 -9.54 -32.36
C SER A 266 20.45 -9.23 -31.04
N LYS A 267 19.51 -10.08 -30.62
CA LYS A 267 18.76 -9.94 -29.37
C LYS A 267 19.60 -10.31 -28.14
N LYS A 268 20.47 -11.31 -28.28
CA LYS A 268 21.41 -11.72 -27.22
C LYS A 268 22.35 -10.58 -26.82
N ASN A 269 22.92 -9.88 -27.80
CA ASN A 269 23.82 -8.76 -27.56
C ASN A 269 23.09 -7.56 -26.93
N GLU A 270 21.84 -7.31 -27.32
CA GLU A 270 21.00 -6.27 -26.71
C GLU A 270 20.66 -6.57 -25.24
N ILE A 271 20.32 -7.82 -24.93
CA ILE A 271 20.05 -8.27 -23.54
C ILE A 271 21.31 -8.17 -22.67
N LEU A 272 22.46 -8.66 -23.16
CA LEU A 272 23.72 -8.58 -22.42
C LEU A 272 24.17 -7.14 -22.19
N HIS A 273 23.99 -6.26 -23.19
CA HIS A 273 24.26 -4.83 -23.07
C HIS A 273 23.38 -4.20 -21.98
N ASN A 274 22.07 -4.47 -21.99
CA ASN A 274 21.12 -3.95 -21.00
C ASN A 274 21.37 -4.47 -19.57
N LEU A 275 21.66 -5.76 -19.43
CA LEU A 275 22.02 -6.36 -18.14
C LEU A 275 23.33 -5.78 -17.59
N SER A 276 24.31 -5.51 -18.45
CA SER A 276 25.57 -4.88 -18.04
C SER A 276 25.38 -3.44 -17.54
N HIS A 277 24.43 -2.70 -18.12
CA HIS A 277 24.02 -1.37 -17.65
C HIS A 277 23.32 -1.43 -16.29
N MET A 278 22.45 -2.42 -16.05
CA MET A 278 21.81 -2.62 -14.74
C MET A 278 22.82 -3.01 -13.64
N ASN A 279 23.87 -3.76 -13.98
CA ASN A 279 24.88 -4.21 -13.02
C ASN A 279 25.94 -3.14 -12.69
N LYS A 280 26.29 -2.26 -13.65
CA LYS A 280 27.19 -1.13 -13.37
C LYS A 280 26.64 -0.17 -12.30
N ASN A 281 25.33 0.03 -12.25
CA ASN A 281 24.69 0.84 -11.20
C ASN A 281 24.70 0.20 -9.80
N LYS A 282 24.95 -1.11 -9.67
CA LYS A 282 25.18 -1.76 -8.36
C LYS A 282 26.61 -1.58 -7.85
N ASN A 283 27.59 -1.50 -8.75
CA ASN A 283 29.01 -1.37 -8.37
C ASN A 283 29.48 0.10 -8.20
N GLY A 284 28.68 1.08 -8.64
CA GLY A 284 28.95 2.51 -8.42
C GLY A 284 28.64 3.03 -7.01
N ASN A 285 27.95 2.24 -6.17
CA ASN A 285 27.60 2.62 -4.78
C ASN A 285 28.50 1.95 -3.72
N ASN A 286 29.59 1.31 -4.14
CA ASN A 286 30.64 0.77 -3.26
C ASN A 286 32.00 1.46 -3.52
N GLN A 287 31.99 2.78 -3.65
CA GLN A 287 33.18 3.63 -3.49
C GLN A 287 32.86 4.78 -2.54
#